data_AF-A0A836QV37-F1
#
_entry.id   AF-A0A836QV37-F1
#
_cell.length_a   1.000
_cell.length_b   1.000
_cell.length_c   1.000
_cell.angle_alpha   90.00
_cell.angle_beta   90.00
_cell.angle_gamma   90.00
#
_symmetry.space_group_name_H-M   'P 1'
#
loop_
_entity.id
_entity.type
_entity.pdbx_description
1 polymer ?
#
loop_
_entity_poly.entity_id
_entity_poly.type
_entity_poly.pdbx_seq_one_letter_code
_entity_poly.pdbx_strand_id
1 'polypeptide(L)'
;MSEDSKKREEALQYHSRIPKGKIEIQVTKPAETEDQLSLAYSPWVAEPCKEIDKDVEKVYEYTNKGNLVAVISNGTAILGLGNLGPEASKPVMEGKAVLFKRFAQVDAFDIELKTTDVDEMIRTIELMEPTFGGINLEDIKAPECFRIEDELKKKMNIPVFHDDQHGTAIISGAGLLNAVELIEKK
;
A
#
# COMPACT_ATOMS: atom_id res chain seq x y z
N MET A 1 -8.34 32.71 -15.60
CA MET A 1 -7.99 31.27 -15.55
C MET A 1 -9.28 30.47 -15.53
N SER A 2 -9.38 29.43 -16.37
CA SER A 2 -10.49 28.48 -16.31
C SER A 2 -10.52 27.76 -14.95
N GLU A 3 -11.66 27.17 -14.59
CA GLU A 3 -11.81 26.39 -13.36
C GLU A 3 -10.80 25.24 -13.28
N ASP A 4 -10.61 24.51 -14.38
CA ASP A 4 -9.59 23.45 -14.51
C ASP A 4 -8.17 23.96 -14.25
N SER A 5 -7.86 25.16 -14.75
CA SER A 5 -6.53 25.77 -14.55
C SER A 5 -6.29 26.14 -13.08
N LYS A 6 -7.34 26.52 -12.34
CA LYS A 6 -7.23 26.77 -10.89
C LYS A 6 -7.06 25.46 -10.11
N LYS A 7 -7.86 24.43 -10.41
CA LYS A 7 -7.76 23.12 -9.76
C LYS A 7 -6.41 22.44 -9.99
N ARG A 8 -5.85 22.58 -11.20
CA ARG A 8 -4.49 22.13 -11.50
C ARG A 8 -3.46 22.79 -10.57
N GLU A 9 -3.51 24.10 -10.43
CA GLU A 9 -2.57 24.83 -9.57
C GLU A 9 -2.75 24.45 -8.09
N GLU A 10 -3.99 24.34 -7.62
CA GLU A 10 -4.31 23.86 -6.27
C GLU A 10 -3.73 22.47 -6.01
N ALA A 11 -3.85 21.53 -6.95
CA ALA A 11 -3.31 20.18 -6.81
C ALA A 11 -1.77 20.18 -6.71
N LEU A 12 -1.08 20.96 -7.54
CA LEU A 12 0.39 21.08 -7.50
C LEU A 12 0.86 21.75 -6.21
N GLN A 13 0.17 22.80 -5.77
CA GLN A 13 0.46 23.46 -4.50
C GLN A 13 0.22 22.53 -3.31
N TYR A 14 -0.86 21.74 -3.32
CA TYR A 14 -1.17 20.79 -2.27
C TYR A 14 -0.02 19.79 -2.04
N HIS A 15 0.56 19.21 -3.09
CA HIS A 15 1.65 18.24 -2.98
C HIS A 15 3.03 18.86 -2.67
N SER A 16 3.23 20.14 -3.00
CA SER A 16 4.54 20.81 -2.88
C SER A 16 4.73 21.63 -1.61
N ARG A 17 3.65 21.87 -0.84
CA ARG A 17 3.72 22.49 0.49
C ARG A 17 4.59 21.64 1.42
N ILE A 18 5.15 22.25 2.46
CA ILE A 18 5.98 21.56 3.45
C ILE A 18 5.10 21.04 4.60
N PRO A 19 5.30 19.78 5.04
CA PRO A 19 6.15 18.74 4.44
C PRO A 19 5.62 18.29 3.06
N LYS A 20 6.55 18.01 2.12
CA LYS A 20 6.19 17.60 0.75
C LYS A 20 5.59 16.21 0.72
N GLY A 21 4.77 15.94 -0.30
CA GLY A 21 4.04 14.68 -0.40
C GLY A 21 2.83 14.67 0.53
N LYS A 22 2.29 13.47 0.77
CA LYS A 22 1.03 13.33 1.53
C LYS A 22 1.13 12.45 2.77
N ILE A 23 2.27 11.83 3.00
CA ILE A 23 2.49 10.89 4.09
C ILE A 23 3.80 11.21 4.84
N GLU A 24 3.84 10.82 6.09
CA GLU A 24 5.03 10.88 6.94
C GLU A 24 5.03 9.67 7.90
N ILE A 25 6.19 9.36 8.47
CA ILE A 25 6.32 8.34 9.51
C ILE A 25 6.29 9.04 10.87
N GLN A 26 5.44 8.56 11.78
CA GLN A 26 5.37 9.06 13.15
C GLN A 26 5.79 7.98 14.14
N VAL A 27 6.52 8.39 15.19
CA VAL A 27 6.93 7.50 16.28
C VAL A 27 5.73 7.27 17.20
N THR A 28 5.42 6.01 17.50
CA THR A 28 4.24 5.62 18.29
C THR A 28 4.53 5.27 19.75
N LYS A 29 5.81 5.15 20.12
CA LYS A 29 6.28 4.84 21.48
C LYS A 29 7.09 6.01 22.03
N PRO A 30 7.07 6.27 23.36
CA PRO A 30 7.94 7.27 23.97
C PRO A 30 9.42 7.01 23.65
N ALA A 31 10.17 8.07 23.40
CA ALA A 31 11.55 8.03 22.95
C ALA A 31 12.36 9.27 23.39
N GLU A 32 11.94 9.93 24.47
CA GLU A 32 12.51 11.19 24.95
C GLU A 32 13.61 11.01 26.00
N THR A 33 13.64 9.86 26.69
CA THR A 33 14.64 9.56 27.73
C THR A 33 15.61 8.46 27.32
N GLU A 34 16.75 8.39 27.99
CA GLU A 34 17.73 7.30 27.81
C GLU A 34 17.08 5.93 28.03
N ASP A 35 16.32 5.78 29.12
CA ASP A 35 15.60 4.55 29.43
C ASP A 35 14.65 4.15 28.29
N GLN A 36 13.87 5.10 27.74
CA GLN A 36 12.95 4.84 26.64
C GLN A 36 13.68 4.48 25.34
N LEU A 37 14.77 5.19 25.02
CA LEU A 37 15.60 4.88 23.85
C LEU A 37 16.26 3.51 23.99
N SER A 38 16.63 3.10 25.20
CA SER A 38 17.19 1.77 25.47
C SER A 38 16.18 0.64 25.24
N LEU A 39 14.88 0.93 25.38
CA LEU A 39 13.77 0.01 25.07
C LEU A 39 13.44 -0.01 23.57
N ALA A 40 13.39 1.16 22.94
CA ALA A 40 13.12 1.30 21.50
C ALA A 40 14.27 0.74 20.65
N TYR A 41 15.49 0.71 21.19
CA TYR A 41 16.69 0.25 20.51
C TYR A 41 17.59 -0.57 21.44
N SER A 42 18.91 -0.41 21.33
CA SER A 42 19.86 -1.20 22.09
C SER A 42 19.91 -0.77 23.57
N PRO A 43 20.02 -1.72 24.52
CA PRO A 43 20.16 -3.16 24.29
C PRO A 43 18.84 -3.94 24.26
N TRP A 44 17.72 -3.36 24.71
CA TRP A 44 16.52 -4.14 25.05
C TRP A 44 15.65 -4.52 23.84
N VAL A 45 15.82 -3.89 22.68
CA VAL A 45 15.21 -4.35 21.41
C VAL A 45 15.61 -5.79 21.06
N ALA A 46 16.70 -6.31 21.64
CA ALA A 46 17.09 -7.69 21.47
C ALA A 46 16.06 -8.70 22.02
N GLU A 47 15.25 -8.31 23.02
CA GLU A 47 14.26 -9.21 23.61
C GLU A 47 13.12 -9.59 22.65
N PRO A 48 12.40 -8.66 21.99
CA PRO A 48 11.43 -9.04 20.97
C PRO A 48 12.08 -9.78 19.79
N CYS A 49 13.33 -9.48 19.42
CA CYS A 49 14.05 -10.25 18.39
C CYS A 49 14.23 -11.72 18.79
N LYS A 50 14.66 -12.00 20.03
CA LYS A 50 14.82 -13.38 20.54
C LYS A 50 13.49 -14.12 20.63
N GLU A 51 12.41 -13.42 20.95
CA GLU A 51 11.08 -14.02 20.99
C GLU A 51 10.57 -14.37 19.59
N ILE A 52 10.81 -13.52 18.59
CA ILE A 52 10.48 -13.80 17.17
C ILE A 52 11.34 -14.93 16.61
N ASP A 53 12.62 -15.04 17.00
CA ASP A 53 13.49 -16.14 16.60
C ASP A 53 13.00 -17.51 17.11
N LYS A 54 12.40 -17.54 18.31
CA LYS A 54 11.78 -18.75 18.88
C LYS A 54 10.45 -19.08 18.21
N ASP A 55 9.66 -18.07 17.86
CA ASP A 55 8.35 -18.20 17.24
C ASP A 55 8.08 -17.02 16.29
N VAL A 56 8.17 -17.28 14.99
CA VAL A 56 8.08 -16.26 13.94
C VAL A 56 6.74 -15.52 13.97
N GLU A 57 5.66 -16.16 14.43
CA GLU A 57 4.32 -15.53 14.49
C GLU A 57 4.28 -14.36 15.47
N LYS A 58 5.19 -14.30 16.46
CA LYS A 58 5.31 -13.16 17.37
C LYS A 58 5.73 -11.87 16.67
N VAL A 59 6.11 -11.92 15.39
CA VAL A 59 6.27 -10.71 14.57
C VAL A 59 4.98 -9.87 14.55
N TYR A 60 3.81 -10.50 14.60
CA TYR A 60 2.52 -9.81 14.68
C TYR A 60 2.22 -9.22 16.06
N GLU A 61 2.89 -9.70 17.12
CA GLU A 61 2.75 -9.19 18.49
C GLU A 61 3.71 -8.01 18.75
N TYR A 62 4.96 -8.13 18.33
CA TYR A 62 6.03 -7.17 18.70
C TYR A 62 6.38 -6.15 17.62
N THR A 63 5.71 -6.18 16.47
CA THR A 63 5.95 -5.22 15.38
C THR A 63 4.65 -4.64 14.84
N ASN A 64 4.74 -3.68 13.92
CA ASN A 64 3.60 -3.12 13.22
C ASN A 64 3.13 -3.96 12.02
N LYS A 65 3.75 -5.12 11.72
CA LYS A 65 3.44 -5.95 10.56
C LYS A 65 1.93 -6.18 10.39
N GLY A 66 1.22 -6.49 11.48
CA GLY A 66 -0.21 -6.79 11.45
C GLY A 66 -1.11 -5.63 10.98
N ASN A 67 -0.63 -4.39 11.00
CA ASN A 67 -1.37 -3.22 10.51
C ASN A 67 -0.71 -2.56 9.29
N LEU A 68 0.41 -3.11 8.78
CA LEU A 68 1.21 -2.50 7.71
C LEU A 68 0.93 -3.17 6.37
N VAL A 69 0.46 -2.39 5.39
CA VAL A 69 0.19 -2.83 4.01
C VAL A 69 1.16 -2.16 3.04
N ALA A 70 1.70 -2.92 2.09
CA ALA A 70 2.45 -2.37 0.98
C ALA A 70 1.50 -1.97 -0.16
N VAL A 71 1.53 -0.73 -0.62
CA VAL A 71 0.88 -0.29 -1.86
C VAL A 71 1.93 -0.33 -2.97
N ILE A 72 1.85 -1.33 -3.86
CA ILE A 72 2.92 -1.62 -4.82
C ILE A 72 2.44 -1.35 -6.25
N SER A 73 3.25 -0.58 -6.99
CA SER A 73 3.04 -0.32 -8.41
C SER A 73 4.37 -0.27 -9.17
N ASN A 74 4.33 -0.47 -10.48
CA ASN A 74 5.43 -0.13 -11.39
C ASN A 74 5.07 1.05 -12.32
N GLY A 75 3.92 1.69 -12.11
CA GLY A 75 3.47 2.86 -12.84
C GLY A 75 3.13 2.61 -14.32
N THR A 76 2.81 1.36 -14.67
CA THR A 76 2.53 0.97 -16.07
C THR A 76 1.10 1.24 -16.51
N ALA A 77 0.16 1.46 -15.58
CA ALA A 77 -1.24 1.75 -15.88
C ALA A 77 -1.83 2.80 -14.92
N ILE A 78 -1.17 3.95 -14.78
CA ILE A 78 -1.56 4.99 -13.82
C ILE A 78 -2.89 5.61 -14.25
N LEU A 79 -3.97 5.30 -13.54
CA LEU A 79 -5.31 5.83 -13.82
C LEU A 79 -5.67 5.68 -15.33
N GLY A 80 -6.11 6.76 -15.97
CA GLY A 80 -6.31 6.84 -17.42
C GLY A 80 -5.10 7.38 -18.20
N LEU A 81 -3.94 7.54 -17.56
CA LEU A 81 -2.74 8.15 -18.16
C LEU A 81 -1.80 7.11 -18.80
N GLY A 82 -1.99 5.84 -18.48
CA GLY A 82 -1.18 4.74 -19.01
C GLY A 82 0.18 4.64 -18.33
N ASN A 83 1.20 4.26 -19.11
CA ASN A 83 2.54 4.02 -18.58
C ASN A 83 3.34 5.32 -18.51
N LEU A 84 3.48 5.90 -17.31
CA LEU A 84 4.36 7.05 -17.05
C LEU A 84 5.57 6.67 -16.18
N GLY A 85 5.67 5.40 -15.78
CA GLY A 85 6.75 4.88 -14.95
C GLY A 85 6.57 5.10 -13.45
N PRO A 86 7.43 4.48 -12.64
CA PRO A 86 7.28 4.41 -11.19
C PRO A 86 7.36 5.78 -10.51
N GLU A 87 8.27 6.67 -10.92
CA GLU A 87 8.39 7.98 -10.27
C GLU A 87 7.13 8.85 -10.47
N ALA A 88 6.43 8.67 -11.59
CA ALA A 88 5.18 9.38 -11.88
C ALA A 88 3.95 8.75 -11.19
N SER A 89 4.01 7.47 -10.80
CA SER A 89 2.92 6.82 -10.05
C SER A 89 2.92 7.20 -8.57
N LYS A 90 4.07 7.61 -8.02
CA LYS A 90 4.23 7.92 -6.59
C LYS A 90 3.13 8.79 -5.99
N PRO A 91 2.69 9.91 -6.60
CA PRO A 91 1.58 10.68 -6.05
C PRO A 91 0.29 9.86 -5.94
N VAL A 92 -0.01 8.95 -6.88
CA VAL A 92 -1.22 8.11 -6.77
C VAL A 92 -1.07 7.13 -5.61
N MET A 93 0.10 6.52 -5.45
CA MET A 93 0.36 5.52 -4.39
C MET A 93 0.35 6.14 -2.98
N GLU A 94 0.98 7.30 -2.79
CA GLU A 94 0.83 8.07 -1.54
C GLU A 94 -0.65 8.39 -1.26
N GLY A 95 -1.41 8.70 -2.32
CA GLY A 95 -2.84 8.94 -2.23
C GLY A 95 -3.60 7.72 -1.71
N LYS A 96 -3.30 6.53 -2.23
CA LYS A 96 -3.86 5.25 -1.74
C LYS A 96 -3.50 5.01 -0.28
N ALA A 97 -2.27 5.27 0.13
CA ALA A 97 -1.87 5.17 1.53
C ALA A 97 -2.66 6.13 2.45
N VAL A 98 -2.92 7.37 2.01
CA VAL A 98 -3.81 8.30 2.72
C VAL A 98 -5.22 7.72 2.89
N LEU A 99 -5.77 7.07 1.86
CA LEU A 99 -7.11 6.46 1.93
C LEU A 99 -7.15 5.29 2.93
N PHE A 100 -6.17 4.38 2.87
CA PHE A 100 -6.01 3.29 3.84
C PHE A 100 -6.01 3.82 5.28
N LYS A 101 -5.18 4.83 5.54
CA LYS A 101 -5.08 5.41 6.87
C LYS A 101 -6.36 6.12 7.29
N ARG A 102 -6.92 6.97 6.42
CA ARG A 102 -8.04 7.85 6.74
C ARG A 102 -9.35 7.10 6.98
N PHE A 103 -9.61 6.03 6.23
CA PHE A 103 -10.88 5.32 6.23
C PHE A 103 -10.86 4.00 7.01
N ALA A 104 -9.70 3.35 7.13
CA ALA A 104 -9.59 2.05 7.76
C ALA A 104 -8.56 2.00 8.91
N GLN A 105 -7.84 3.10 9.19
CA GLN A 105 -6.76 3.15 10.19
C GLN A 105 -5.61 2.17 9.91
N VAL A 106 -5.50 1.67 8.68
CA VAL A 106 -4.42 0.81 8.20
C VAL A 106 -3.20 1.67 7.88
N ASP A 107 -2.03 1.27 8.37
CA ASP A 107 -0.78 1.90 7.96
C ASP A 107 -0.38 1.34 6.60
N ALA A 108 -0.17 2.22 5.64
CA ALA A 108 0.18 1.83 4.29
C ALA A 108 1.46 2.55 3.86
N PHE A 109 2.34 1.82 3.19
CA PHE A 109 3.58 2.35 2.65
C PHE A 109 3.65 2.09 1.15
N ASP A 110 3.89 3.13 0.37
CA ASP A 110 3.97 3.08 -1.08
C ASP A 110 5.36 2.62 -1.56
N ILE A 111 5.36 1.71 -2.53
CA ILE A 111 6.56 1.10 -3.09
C ILE A 111 6.45 1.09 -4.61
N GLU A 112 7.19 1.99 -5.25
CA GLU A 112 7.28 2.08 -6.70
C GLU A 112 8.46 1.26 -7.25
N LEU A 113 8.16 0.13 -7.90
CA LEU A 113 9.17 -0.77 -8.45
C LEU A 113 9.57 -0.36 -9.87
N LYS A 114 10.88 -0.15 -10.08
CA LYS A 114 11.44 0.21 -11.38
C LYS A 114 11.75 -1.01 -12.25
N THR A 115 10.73 -1.83 -12.47
CA THR A 115 10.81 -2.97 -13.39
C THR A 115 9.49 -3.20 -14.11
N THR A 116 9.58 -3.63 -15.37
CA THR A 116 8.46 -4.19 -16.14
C THR A 116 8.59 -5.69 -16.34
N ASP A 117 9.63 -6.31 -15.79
CA ASP A 117 9.78 -7.76 -15.79
C ASP A 117 8.88 -8.36 -14.71
N VAL A 118 7.98 -9.23 -15.14
CA VAL A 118 6.96 -9.84 -14.27
C VAL A 118 7.60 -10.74 -13.21
N ASP A 119 8.63 -11.50 -13.58
CA ASP A 119 9.28 -12.44 -12.68
C ASP A 119 10.14 -11.72 -11.63
N GLU A 120 10.82 -10.64 -12.02
CA GLU A 120 11.52 -9.74 -11.11
C GLU A 120 10.55 -9.06 -10.14
N MET A 121 9.40 -8.59 -10.62
CA MET A 121 8.38 -7.96 -9.78
C MET A 121 7.82 -8.96 -8.75
N ILE A 122 7.40 -10.15 -9.20
CA ILE A 122 6.91 -11.21 -8.30
C ILE A 122 7.95 -11.55 -7.25
N ARG A 123 9.20 -11.80 -7.67
CA ARG A 123 10.28 -12.14 -6.73
C ARG A 123 10.55 -11.03 -5.73
N THR A 124 10.54 -9.77 -6.19
CA THR A 124 10.79 -8.62 -5.32
C THR A 124 9.70 -8.50 -4.25
N ILE A 125 8.43 -8.62 -4.65
CA ILE A 125 7.29 -8.54 -3.72
C ILE A 125 7.29 -9.73 -2.75
N GLU A 126 7.56 -10.94 -3.23
CA GLU A 126 7.68 -12.16 -2.42
C GLU A 126 8.75 -11.99 -1.31
N LEU A 127 9.91 -11.41 -1.64
CA LEU A 127 10.98 -11.17 -0.67
C LEU A 127 10.63 -10.13 0.42
N MET A 128 9.62 -9.29 0.18
CA MET A 128 9.16 -8.27 1.14
C MET A 128 8.10 -8.81 2.11
N GLU A 129 7.63 -10.05 1.94
CA GLU A 129 6.62 -10.68 2.80
C GLU A 129 6.88 -10.50 4.30
N PRO A 130 8.11 -10.65 4.84
CA PRO A 130 8.33 -10.51 6.28
C PRO A 130 7.93 -9.16 6.85
N THR A 131 8.00 -8.08 6.07
CA THR A 131 7.71 -6.70 6.52
C THR A 131 6.22 -6.40 6.61
N PHE A 132 5.40 -6.89 5.68
CA PHE A 132 4.02 -6.45 5.52
C PHE A 132 3.02 -7.50 6.00
N GLY A 133 1.87 -7.06 6.52
CA GLY A 133 0.71 -7.90 6.81
C GLY A 133 -0.21 -8.09 5.62
N GLY A 134 -0.04 -7.32 4.55
CA GLY A 134 -0.75 -7.48 3.29
C GLY A 134 -0.13 -6.69 2.14
N ILE A 135 -0.43 -7.11 0.92
CA ILE A 135 0.02 -6.46 -0.32
C ILE A 135 -1.20 -5.95 -1.09
N ASN A 136 -1.19 -4.66 -1.42
CA ASN A 136 -2.13 -4.03 -2.34
C ASN A 136 -1.40 -3.71 -3.66
N LEU A 137 -1.72 -4.43 -4.72
CA LEU A 137 -1.22 -4.15 -6.08
C LEU A 137 -2.08 -3.07 -6.73
N GLU A 138 -1.42 -2.11 -7.38
CA GLU A 138 -2.08 -0.90 -7.89
C GLU A 138 -1.46 -0.45 -9.23
N ASP A 139 -2.28 0.01 -10.19
CA ASP A 139 -1.84 0.66 -11.43
C ASP A 139 -0.81 -0.18 -12.24
N ILE A 140 -0.99 -1.52 -12.26
CA ILE A 140 -0.18 -2.45 -13.05
C ILE A 140 -0.95 -2.84 -14.31
N LYS A 141 -0.32 -2.72 -15.48
CA LYS A 141 -0.99 -3.00 -16.75
C LYS A 141 -1.43 -4.47 -16.89
N ALA A 142 -2.51 -4.67 -17.61
CA ALA A 142 -2.91 -5.97 -18.13
C ALA A 142 -2.13 -6.34 -19.41
N PRO A 143 -1.92 -7.64 -19.70
CA PRO A 143 -2.33 -8.80 -18.90
C PRO A 143 -1.37 -9.18 -17.76
N GLU A 144 -0.26 -8.45 -17.58
CA GLU A 144 0.78 -8.79 -16.62
C GLU A 144 0.27 -8.82 -15.16
N CYS A 145 -0.62 -7.89 -14.80
CA CYS A 145 -1.20 -7.81 -13.46
C CYS A 145 -1.86 -9.11 -12.98
N PHE A 146 -2.53 -9.86 -13.88
CA PHE A 146 -3.16 -11.14 -13.55
C PHE A 146 -2.14 -12.18 -13.12
N ARG A 147 -1.06 -12.34 -13.89
CA ARG A 147 0.00 -13.31 -13.56
C ARG A 147 0.71 -12.92 -12.26
N ILE A 148 0.97 -11.63 -12.06
CA ILE A 148 1.61 -11.12 -10.84
C ILE A 148 0.76 -11.48 -9.62
N GLU A 149 -0.53 -11.13 -9.64
CA GLU A 149 -1.43 -11.39 -8.52
C GLU A 149 -1.62 -12.90 -8.25
N ASP A 150 -1.86 -13.70 -9.30
CA ASP A 150 -2.09 -15.14 -9.16
C ASP A 150 -0.88 -15.86 -8.58
N GLU A 151 0.33 -15.51 -9.00
CA GLU A 151 1.55 -16.13 -8.49
C GLU A 151 1.84 -15.68 -7.05
N LEU A 152 1.67 -14.40 -6.73
CA LEU A 152 1.88 -13.90 -5.38
C LEU A 152 0.88 -14.52 -4.38
N LYS A 153 -0.40 -14.66 -4.76
CA LYS A 153 -1.41 -15.36 -3.92
C LYS A 153 -1.04 -16.83 -3.64
N LYS A 154 -0.30 -17.50 -4.52
CA LYS A 154 0.16 -18.88 -4.31
C LYS A 154 1.43 -18.97 -3.47
N LYS A 155 2.31 -17.97 -3.60
CA LYS A 155 3.65 -17.97 -3.02
C LYS A 155 3.69 -17.41 -1.60
N MET A 156 2.81 -16.45 -1.31
CA MET A 156 2.85 -15.68 -0.07
C MET A 156 1.88 -16.19 0.98
N ASN A 157 2.24 -16.02 2.26
CA ASN A 157 1.37 -16.37 3.40
C ASN A 157 0.54 -15.18 3.93
N ILE A 158 0.62 -14.03 3.27
CA ILE A 158 -0.15 -12.82 3.58
C ILE A 158 -1.13 -12.51 2.43
N PRO A 159 -2.25 -11.81 2.71
CA PRO A 159 -3.21 -11.44 1.67
C PRO A 159 -2.57 -10.55 0.60
N VAL A 160 -2.83 -10.89 -0.67
CA VAL A 160 -2.47 -10.11 -1.86
C VAL A 160 -3.76 -9.74 -2.59
N PHE A 161 -3.93 -8.46 -2.89
CA PHE A 161 -5.14 -7.93 -3.50
C PHE A 161 -4.79 -6.90 -4.56
N HIS A 162 -5.37 -7.02 -5.77
CA HIS A 162 -5.27 -5.99 -6.79
C HIS A 162 -6.52 -5.09 -6.80
N ASP A 163 -6.37 -3.82 -6.44
CA ASP A 163 -7.52 -2.91 -6.23
C ASP A 163 -8.25 -2.61 -7.54
N ASP A 164 -7.53 -2.30 -8.62
CA ASP A 164 -8.15 -1.97 -9.91
C ASP A 164 -9.01 -3.10 -10.48
N GLN A 165 -8.71 -4.35 -10.12
CA GLN A 165 -9.47 -5.52 -10.53
C GLN A 165 -10.64 -5.78 -9.56
N HIS A 166 -10.30 -6.14 -8.33
CA HIS A 166 -11.27 -6.65 -7.38
C HIS A 166 -12.03 -5.53 -6.67
N GLY A 167 -11.38 -4.42 -6.31
CA GLY A 167 -12.01 -3.25 -5.70
C GLY A 167 -13.08 -2.66 -6.63
N THR A 168 -12.73 -2.45 -7.91
CA THR A 168 -13.66 -2.01 -8.95
C THR A 168 -14.85 -2.97 -9.12
N ALA A 169 -14.59 -4.28 -9.13
CA ALA A 169 -15.65 -5.28 -9.26
C ALA A 169 -16.59 -5.29 -8.05
N ILE A 170 -16.06 -5.17 -6.82
CA ILE A 170 -16.86 -5.15 -5.59
C ILE A 170 -17.82 -3.96 -5.59
N ILE A 171 -17.30 -2.74 -5.84
CA ILE A 171 -18.15 -1.54 -5.79
C ILE A 171 -19.15 -1.47 -6.94
N SER A 172 -18.76 -1.94 -8.13
CA SER A 172 -19.66 -2.04 -9.29
C SER A 172 -20.76 -3.06 -9.05
N GLY A 173 -20.42 -4.22 -8.48
CA GLY A 173 -21.37 -5.25 -8.10
C GLY A 173 -22.37 -4.76 -7.04
N ALA A 174 -21.90 -4.06 -6.01
CA ALA A 174 -22.77 -3.45 -5.01
C ALA A 174 -23.73 -2.41 -5.62
N GLY A 175 -23.23 -1.57 -6.53
CA GLY A 175 -24.06 -0.62 -7.27
C GLY A 175 -25.13 -1.30 -8.13
N LEU A 176 -24.77 -2.39 -8.81
CA LEU A 176 -25.70 -3.17 -9.63
C LEU A 176 -26.78 -3.85 -8.78
N LEU A 177 -26.41 -4.44 -7.64
CA LEU A 177 -27.37 -5.06 -6.72
C LEU A 177 -28.42 -4.05 -6.25
N ASN A 178 -27.99 -2.86 -5.83
CA ASN A 178 -28.90 -1.77 -5.44
C ASN A 178 -29.80 -1.33 -6.61
N ALA A 179 -29.24 -1.23 -7.82
CA ALA A 179 -30.02 -0.85 -8.99
C ALA A 179 -31.10 -1.88 -9.33
N VAL A 180 -30.78 -3.18 -9.24
CA VAL A 180 -31.71 -4.29 -9.47
C VAL A 180 -32.82 -4.32 -8.41
N GLU A 181 -32.48 -4.06 -7.15
CA GLU A 181 -33.46 -3.94 -6.06
C GLU A 181 -34.44 -2.77 -6.29
N LEU A 182 -33.93 -1.59 -6.67
CA LEU A 182 -34.75 -0.40 -6.92
C LEU A 182 -35.75 -0.56 -8.07
N ILE A 183 -35.43 -1.39 -9.06
CA ILE A 183 -36.32 -1.69 -10.20
C ILE A 183 -37.10 -3.00 -10.02
N GLU A 184 -37.04 -3.60 -8.83
CA GLU A 184 -37.72 -4.85 -8.44
C GLU A 184 -37.43 -6.02 -9.40
N LYS A 185 -36.19 -6.11 -9.89
CA LYS A 185 -35.72 -7.23 -10.73
C LYS A 185 -34.88 -8.22 -9.91
N LYS A 186 -34.47 -9.31 -10.56
CA LYS A 186 -33.55 -10.32 -10.03
C LYS A 186 -32.29 -10.39 -10.87
#